data_AF-A0A6A6Y3S8-F1
#
_entry.id   AF-A0A6A6Y3S8-F1
#
_cell.length_a   1.000
_cell.length_b   1.000
_cell.length_c   1.000
_cell.angle_alpha   90.00
_cell.angle_beta   90.00
_cell.angle_gamma   90.00
#
_symmetry.space_group_name_H-M   'P 1'
#
loop_
_entity.id
_entity.type
_entity.pdbx_description
1 polymer ?
#
loop_
_entity_poly.entity_id
_entity_poly.type
_entity_poly.pdbx_seq_one_letter_code
_entity_poly.pdbx_strand_id
1 'polypeptide(L)'
;VSQYAREIFAAQDTRRSVTGLTLCGMRLWAFDRLGAIASKTFDIHENALMFISAVLGYLCAAAKDLGFNPTTCGEMGSRYIEITRNALPERYHLDGVIKRRRCAAGRATPCWEVHGDKSGQSLVVKDSWEHKERPEEGPLLKKVTDAGVRNVAEYYYHETILMSRDSFLVSRQARRCLNEALAIPHPASFLISVCYRVVIFYILTFLYGF
;
A
#
# COMPACT_ATOMS: atom_id res chain seq x y z
N VAL A 1 -13.28 -13.94 5.02
CA VAL A 1 -12.03 -13.47 4.36
C VAL A 1 -11.76 -11.99 4.61
N SER A 2 -12.71 -11.09 4.34
CA SER A 2 -12.55 -9.64 4.55
C SER A 2 -12.15 -9.23 5.98
N GLN A 3 -12.70 -9.90 7.00
CA GLN A 3 -12.32 -9.66 8.39
C GLN A 3 -10.83 -9.97 8.63
N TYR A 4 -10.32 -11.09 8.12
CA TYR A 4 -8.90 -11.43 8.23
C TYR A 4 -8.01 -10.42 7.48
N ALA A 5 -8.42 -9.97 6.28
CA ALA A 5 -7.71 -8.92 5.56
C ALA A 5 -7.65 -7.62 6.37
N ARG A 6 -8.77 -7.23 7.01
CA ARG A 6 -8.83 -6.08 7.92
C ARG A 6 -7.84 -6.22 9.08
N GLU A 7 -7.78 -7.40 9.71
CA GLU A 7 -6.83 -7.65 10.80
C GLU A 7 -5.38 -7.61 10.31
N ILE A 8 -5.08 -8.11 9.10
CA ILE A 8 -3.73 -8.01 8.52
C ILE A 8 -3.35 -6.55 8.27
N PHE A 9 -4.21 -5.73 7.67
CA PHE A 9 -3.95 -4.29 7.53
C PHE A 9 -3.80 -3.59 8.89
N ALA A 10 -4.49 -4.08 9.92
CA ALA A 10 -4.39 -3.57 11.30
C ALA A 10 -3.19 -4.13 12.09
N ALA A 11 -2.53 -5.19 11.64
CA ALA A 11 -1.32 -5.72 12.26
C ALA A 11 -0.06 -5.26 11.53
N GLN A 12 -0.16 -5.12 10.20
CA GLN A 12 0.92 -4.78 9.29
C GLN A 12 0.54 -3.49 8.56
N ASP A 13 0.80 -2.37 9.23
CA ASP A 13 0.56 -0.99 8.80
C ASP A 13 1.25 -0.61 7.47
N THR A 14 2.31 -1.31 7.08
CA THR A 14 3.02 -1.11 5.80
C THR A 14 2.49 -2.00 4.67
N ARG A 15 1.35 -2.68 4.86
CA ARG A 15 0.68 -3.43 3.79
C ARG A 15 -0.15 -2.50 2.91
N ARG A 16 0.13 -2.59 1.62
CA ARG A 16 -0.62 -1.93 0.54
C ARG A 16 -1.81 -2.76 0.09
N SER A 17 -1.61 -4.07 0.02
CA SER A 17 -2.62 -5.05 -0.32
C SER A 17 -2.41 -6.33 0.51
N VAL A 18 -3.44 -7.16 0.53
CA VAL A 18 -3.44 -8.47 1.17
C VAL A 18 -3.99 -9.47 0.17
N THR A 19 -3.23 -10.52 -0.10
CA THR A 19 -3.69 -11.65 -0.90
C THR A 19 -4.05 -12.81 0.02
N GLY A 20 -5.01 -13.64 -0.41
CA GLY A 20 -5.46 -14.78 0.38
C GLY A 20 -6.11 -15.86 -0.46
N LEU A 21 -6.41 -16.99 0.18
CA LEU A 21 -7.09 -18.12 -0.42
C LEU A 21 -8.14 -18.69 0.53
N THR A 22 -9.17 -19.29 -0.04
CA THR A 22 -10.12 -20.16 0.67
C THR A 22 -9.97 -21.58 0.12
N LEU A 23 -10.10 -22.61 0.96
CA LEU A 23 -10.00 -24.04 0.60
C LEU A 23 -11.39 -24.69 0.54
N CYS A 24 -11.50 -25.89 -0.08
CA CYS A 24 -12.74 -26.64 -0.38
C CYS A 24 -13.62 -25.98 -1.48
N GLY A 25 -13.16 -26.01 -2.73
CA GLY A 25 -13.66 -25.14 -3.81
C GLY A 25 -12.84 -23.84 -3.84
N MET A 26 -11.54 -23.99 -4.09
CA MET A 26 -10.52 -22.97 -3.87
C MET A 26 -10.80 -21.68 -4.64
N ARG A 27 -10.60 -20.54 -3.97
CA ARG A 27 -10.72 -19.21 -4.56
C ARG A 27 -9.59 -18.33 -4.07
N LEU A 28 -8.99 -17.59 -5.00
CA LEU A 28 -7.97 -16.60 -4.73
C LEU A 28 -8.62 -15.24 -4.48
N TRP A 29 -8.08 -14.49 -3.53
CA TRP A 29 -8.54 -13.16 -3.15
C TRP A 29 -7.38 -12.18 -3.18
N ALA A 30 -7.64 -10.96 -3.63
CA ALA A 30 -6.75 -9.82 -3.45
C ALA A 30 -7.56 -8.65 -2.91
N PHE A 31 -7.10 -8.10 -1.80
CA PHE A 31 -7.66 -6.93 -1.12
C PHE A 31 -6.67 -5.79 -1.23
N ASP A 32 -7.14 -4.61 -1.59
CA ASP A 32 -6.40 -3.37 -1.44
C ASP A 32 -7.24 -2.38 -0.61
N ARG A 33 -6.80 -1.12 -0.53
CA ARG A 33 -7.54 -0.08 0.20
C ARG A 33 -8.79 0.39 -0.54
N LEU A 34 -9.00 0.00 -1.80
CA LEU A 34 -10.18 0.33 -2.60
C LEU A 34 -11.26 -0.75 -2.49
N GLY A 35 -10.88 -2.01 -2.28
CA GLY A 35 -11.84 -3.10 -2.16
C GLY A 35 -11.20 -4.48 -2.28
N ALA A 36 -11.94 -5.42 -2.84
CA ALA A 36 -11.54 -6.79 -3.01
C ALA A 36 -11.87 -7.30 -4.41
N ILE A 37 -10.98 -8.10 -4.98
CA ILE A 37 -11.21 -8.89 -6.17
C ILE A 37 -10.99 -10.37 -5.84
N ALA A 38 -11.67 -11.25 -6.57
CA ALA A 38 -11.56 -12.68 -6.37
C ALA A 38 -11.60 -13.45 -7.70
N SER A 39 -10.95 -14.62 -7.73
CA SER A 39 -11.07 -15.57 -8.85
C SER A 39 -12.42 -16.30 -8.82
N LYS A 40 -12.77 -16.99 -9.91
CA LYS A 40 -13.72 -18.11 -9.83
C LYS A 40 -13.20 -19.15 -8.82
N THR A 41 -14.14 -19.87 -8.25
CA THR A 41 -13.86 -21.07 -7.46
C THR A 41 -13.45 -22.20 -8.40
N PHE A 42 -12.54 -23.07 -7.97
CA PHE A 42 -12.20 -24.30 -8.67
C PHE A 42 -12.00 -25.44 -7.67
N ASP A 43 -12.35 -26.66 -8.07
CA ASP A 43 -12.06 -27.83 -7.26
C ASP A 43 -10.57 -28.20 -7.39
N ILE A 44 -9.91 -28.42 -6.26
CA ILE A 44 -8.47 -28.69 -6.22
C ILE A 44 -8.13 -30.12 -6.66
N HIS A 45 -9.08 -31.06 -6.53
CA HIS A 45 -8.94 -32.44 -6.97
C HIS A 45 -9.21 -32.55 -8.48
N GLU A 46 -10.18 -31.80 -9.00
CA GLU A 46 -10.45 -31.77 -10.44
C GLU A 46 -9.41 -30.94 -11.21
N ASN A 47 -8.83 -29.91 -10.58
CA ASN A 47 -7.85 -29.02 -11.21
C ASN A 47 -6.58 -28.87 -10.37
N ALA A 48 -5.90 -29.99 -10.13
CA ALA A 48 -4.67 -30.04 -9.35
C ALA A 48 -3.55 -29.14 -9.91
N LEU A 49 -3.48 -28.96 -11.24
CA LEU A 49 -2.50 -28.08 -11.85
C LEU A 49 -2.71 -26.62 -11.46
N MET A 50 -3.96 -26.15 -11.40
CA MET A 50 -4.29 -24.79 -10.96
C MET A 50 -3.98 -24.61 -9.47
N PHE A 51 -4.24 -25.63 -8.64
CA PHE A 51 -3.86 -25.63 -7.22
C PHE A 51 -2.34 -25.49 -7.04
N ILE A 52 -1.55 -26.36 -7.68
CA ILE A 52 -0.08 -26.33 -7.62
C ILE A 52 0.45 -24.99 -8.12
N SER A 53 -0.08 -24.49 -9.24
CA SER A 53 0.32 -23.20 -9.80
C SER A 53 0.04 -22.03 -8.87
N ALA A 54 -1.10 -22.04 -8.17
CA ALA A 54 -1.42 -21.04 -7.16
C ALA A 54 -0.43 -21.09 -5.99
N VAL A 55 -0.17 -22.27 -5.43
CA VAL A 55 0.78 -22.45 -4.31
C VAL A 55 2.19 -21.99 -4.70
N LEU A 56 2.70 -22.43 -5.86
CA LEU A 56 3.99 -21.98 -6.38
C LEU A 56 4.00 -20.47 -6.62
N GLY A 57 2.89 -19.91 -7.09
CA GLY A 57 2.72 -18.47 -7.28
C GLY A 57 2.94 -17.68 -5.99
N TYR A 58 2.45 -18.17 -4.85
CA TYR A 58 2.69 -17.53 -3.54
C TYR A 58 4.12 -17.74 -3.04
N LEU A 59 4.67 -18.95 -3.17
CA LEU A 59 6.02 -19.29 -2.70
C LEU A 59 7.12 -18.55 -3.47
N CYS A 60 6.89 -18.28 -4.76
CA CYS A 60 7.85 -17.59 -5.62
C CYS A 60 7.59 -16.07 -5.75
N ALA A 61 6.54 -15.54 -5.11
CA ALA A 61 6.20 -14.12 -5.20
C ALA A 61 7.21 -13.25 -4.43
N ALA A 62 7.60 -12.13 -5.02
CA ALA A 62 8.34 -11.11 -4.28
C ALA A 62 7.43 -10.45 -3.22
N ALA A 63 8.01 -9.91 -2.16
CA ALA A 63 7.27 -9.23 -1.09
C ALA A 63 6.31 -8.15 -1.63
N LYS A 64 6.74 -7.36 -2.62
CA LYS A 64 5.91 -6.34 -3.25
C LYS A 64 4.65 -6.91 -3.91
N ASP A 65 4.72 -8.12 -4.47
CA ASP A 65 3.62 -8.80 -5.16
C ASP A 65 2.67 -9.50 -4.17
N LEU A 66 3.13 -9.70 -2.93
CA LEU A 66 2.29 -10.10 -1.79
C LEU A 66 1.67 -8.90 -1.07
N GLY A 67 1.91 -7.67 -1.57
CA GLY A 67 1.30 -6.46 -1.04
C GLY A 67 2.10 -5.73 0.05
N PHE A 68 3.37 -6.10 0.27
CA PHE A 68 4.27 -5.27 1.08
C PHE A 68 4.58 -3.94 0.35
N ASN A 69 4.74 -2.86 1.12
CA ASN A 69 5.18 -1.58 0.60
C ASN A 69 6.69 -1.61 0.26
N PRO A 70 7.10 -1.43 -1.01
CA PRO A 70 8.50 -1.46 -1.42
C PRO A 70 9.27 -0.21 -0.99
N THR A 71 8.61 0.86 -0.55
CA THR A 71 9.32 2.03 -0.01
C THR A 71 9.76 1.84 1.43
N THR A 72 9.14 0.90 2.14
CA THR A 72 9.53 0.58 3.51
C THR A 72 10.55 -0.56 3.47
N CYS A 73 11.72 -0.28 4.03
CA CYS A 73 12.83 -1.19 4.17
C CYS A 73 12.98 -1.66 5.63
N GLY A 74 13.81 -2.68 5.84
CA GLY A 74 14.11 -3.22 7.16
C GLY A 74 13.10 -4.23 7.69
N GLU A 75 13.36 -4.74 8.89
CA GLU A 75 12.55 -5.74 9.58
C GLU A 75 11.65 -5.09 10.64
N MET A 76 10.76 -5.88 11.25
CA MET A 76 9.89 -5.40 12.32
C MET A 76 10.72 -4.87 13.49
N GLY A 77 10.52 -3.60 13.85
CA GLY A 77 11.28 -2.90 14.90
C GLY A 77 12.50 -2.11 14.41
N SER A 78 12.91 -2.24 13.14
CA SER A 78 14.03 -1.51 12.54
C SER A 78 13.69 -0.94 11.16
N ARG A 79 12.40 -0.61 10.96
CA ARG A 79 11.87 -0.17 9.66
C ARG A 79 12.30 1.25 9.33
N TYR A 80 12.55 1.52 8.06
CA TYR A 80 12.88 2.85 7.57
C TYR A 80 12.37 3.05 6.14
N ILE A 81 12.32 4.31 5.70
CA ILE A 81 12.18 4.68 4.29
C ILE A 81 13.45 5.38 3.82
N GLU A 82 13.76 5.25 2.53
CA GLU A 82 14.83 6.01 1.89
C GLU A 82 14.22 6.93 0.84
N ILE A 83 14.66 8.18 0.83
CA ILE A 83 14.28 9.17 -0.18
C ILE A 83 15.54 9.74 -0.82
N THR A 84 15.39 10.29 -2.02
CA THR A 84 16.43 11.09 -2.65
C THR A 84 15.96 12.53 -2.77
N ARG A 85 16.55 13.42 -1.98
CA ARG A 85 16.24 14.85 -1.96
C ARG A 85 17.48 15.64 -2.31
N ASN A 86 17.39 16.57 -3.26
CA ASN A 86 18.52 17.35 -3.76
C ASN A 86 19.71 16.47 -4.21
N ALA A 87 19.43 15.35 -4.89
CA ALA A 87 20.41 14.34 -5.31
C ALA A 87 21.19 13.66 -4.17
N LEU A 88 20.74 13.80 -2.92
CA LEU A 88 21.34 13.15 -1.76
C LEU A 88 20.36 12.11 -1.19
N PRO A 89 20.82 10.89 -0.89
CA PRO A 89 20.01 9.91 -0.19
C PRO A 89 19.86 10.33 1.28
N GLU A 90 18.64 10.21 1.78
CA GLU A 90 18.27 10.41 3.18
C GLU A 90 17.47 9.21 3.66
N ARG A 91 17.70 8.80 4.91
CA ARG A 91 17.01 7.68 5.56
C ARG A 91 16.19 8.20 6.73
N TYR A 92 14.97 7.67 6.86
CA TYR A 92 14.05 7.99 7.94
C TYR A 92 13.50 6.73 8.60
N HIS A 93 13.78 6.57 9.88
CA HIS A 93 13.36 5.44 10.69
C HIS A 93 11.92 5.62 11.17
N LEU A 94 11.12 4.56 11.11
CA LEU A 94 9.70 4.58 11.52
C LEU A 94 9.59 4.35 13.03
N ASP A 95 9.27 5.40 13.78
CA ASP A 95 9.15 5.37 15.24
C ASP A 95 7.82 4.79 15.71
N GLY A 96 6.74 5.21 15.05
CA GLY A 96 5.40 4.87 15.51
C GLY A 96 4.32 5.24 14.50
N VAL A 97 3.17 4.60 14.65
CA VAL A 97 1.97 4.91 13.85
C VAL A 97 1.19 6.02 14.54
N ILE A 98 1.12 7.20 13.91
CA ILE A 98 0.32 8.34 14.39
C ILE A 98 -1.16 8.08 14.11
N LYS A 99 -1.46 7.68 12.88
CA LYS A 99 -2.84 7.47 12.42
C LYS A 99 -2.95 6.19 11.64
N ARG A 100 -3.92 5.36 12.01
CA ARG A 100 -4.29 4.17 11.25
C ARG A 100 -5.74 3.81 11.49
N ARG A 101 -6.53 3.78 10.41
CA ARG A 101 -7.91 3.28 10.46
C ARG A 101 -7.93 1.77 10.25
N ARG A 102 -8.62 1.05 11.15
CA ARG A 102 -8.89 -0.39 11.05
C ARG A 102 -10.06 -0.65 10.11
N CYS A 103 -9.89 -0.39 8.83
CA CYS A 103 -10.87 -0.72 7.80
C CYS A 103 -10.25 -1.60 6.71
N ALA A 104 -11.09 -2.46 6.12
CA ALA A 104 -10.68 -3.28 4.98
C ALA A 104 -10.52 -2.42 3.72
N ALA A 105 -11.48 -1.51 3.49
CA ALA A 105 -11.47 -0.54 2.38
C ALA A 105 -11.75 0.88 2.89
N GLY A 106 -11.32 1.89 2.12
CA GLY A 106 -11.41 3.32 2.43
C GLY A 106 -10.04 4.00 2.31
N ARG A 107 -9.99 5.34 2.43
CA ARG A 107 -8.74 6.13 2.30
C ARG A 107 -7.62 5.61 3.18
N ALA A 108 -7.97 5.33 4.44
CA ALA A 108 -7.22 4.51 5.39
C ALA A 108 -5.69 4.73 5.38
N THR A 109 -5.32 6.00 5.17
CA THR A 109 -3.98 6.56 5.01
C THR A 109 -3.19 6.36 6.30
N PRO A 110 -2.21 5.44 6.33
CA PRO A 110 -1.32 5.36 7.47
C PRO A 110 -0.42 6.60 7.50
N CYS A 111 -0.24 7.13 8.70
CA CYS A 111 0.76 8.15 8.98
C CYS A 111 1.72 7.62 10.04
N TRP A 112 3.01 7.77 9.80
CA TRP A 112 4.06 7.40 10.72
C TRP A 112 4.85 8.61 11.18
N GLU A 113 5.19 8.62 12.46
CA GLU A 113 6.26 9.45 12.96
C GLU A 113 7.60 8.85 12.54
N VAL A 114 8.51 9.69 12.05
CA VAL A 114 9.84 9.26 11.63
C VAL A 114 10.92 10.24 12.07
N HIS A 115 12.13 9.73 12.29
CA HIS A 115 13.33 10.55 12.49
C HIS A 115 14.39 10.21 11.45
N GLY A 116 15.19 11.20 11.07
CA GLY A 116 16.26 11.04 10.08
C GLY A 116 17.63 10.80 10.73
N ASP A 117 18.52 10.09 10.03
CA ASP A 117 19.89 9.81 10.51
C ASP A 117 20.70 11.08 10.83
N LYS A 118 20.41 12.17 10.12
CA LYS A 118 21.19 13.43 10.16
C LYS A 118 20.55 14.52 11.01
N SER A 119 19.29 14.37 11.41
CA SER A 119 18.52 15.42 12.08
C SER A 119 17.74 14.87 13.27
N GLY A 120 17.83 15.52 14.43
CA GLY A 120 16.97 15.21 15.58
C GLY A 120 15.52 15.72 15.42
N GLN A 121 15.11 16.09 14.21
CA GLN A 121 13.79 16.64 13.94
C GLN A 121 12.83 15.52 13.53
N SER A 122 11.72 15.40 14.25
CA SER A 122 10.65 14.47 13.94
C SER A 122 9.86 14.95 12.71
N LEU A 123 9.62 14.04 11.79
CA LEU A 123 8.88 14.20 10.55
C LEU A 123 7.70 13.25 10.55
N VAL A 124 6.78 13.46 9.61
CA VAL A 124 5.69 12.53 9.36
C VAL A 124 5.65 12.10 7.93
N VAL A 125 5.59 10.77 7.78
CA VAL A 125 5.36 10.11 6.51
C VAL A 125 3.89 9.77 6.43
N LYS A 126 3.21 10.29 5.42
CA LYS A 126 1.85 9.95 5.06
C LYS A 126 1.87 9.14 3.79
N ASP A 127 1.23 7.99 3.84
CA ASP A 127 1.03 7.14 2.67
C ASP A 127 -0.45 7.12 2.25
N SER A 128 -0.70 7.37 0.98
CA SER A 128 -2.04 7.56 0.43
C SER A 128 -2.28 6.81 -0.87
N TRP A 129 -3.47 6.22 -0.95
CA TRP A 129 -4.06 5.66 -2.17
C TRP A 129 -4.96 6.72 -2.80
N GLU A 130 -4.53 7.30 -3.91
CA GLU A 130 -5.23 8.43 -4.54
C GLU A 130 -5.55 8.16 -6.01
N HIS A 131 -6.75 8.56 -6.43
CA HIS A 131 -7.11 8.56 -7.85
C HIS A 131 -6.18 9.50 -8.62
N LYS A 132 -5.68 9.10 -9.79
CA LYS A 132 -4.77 9.92 -10.61
C LYS A 132 -5.34 11.28 -10.98
N GLU A 133 -6.67 11.36 -11.10
CA GLU A 133 -7.39 12.58 -11.42
C GLU A 133 -7.42 13.58 -10.26
N ARG A 134 -7.12 13.13 -9.02
CA ARG A 134 -7.03 14.05 -7.88
C ARG A 134 -5.72 14.83 -7.92
N PRO A 135 -5.77 16.14 -7.64
CA PRO A 135 -4.58 16.95 -7.46
C PRO A 135 -3.62 16.32 -6.45
N GLU A 136 -2.34 16.38 -6.73
CA GLU A 136 -1.30 15.83 -5.86
C GLU A 136 -1.18 16.65 -4.57
N GLU A 137 -1.27 15.99 -3.43
CA GLU A 137 -1.14 16.66 -2.13
C GLU A 137 0.25 17.28 -1.93
N GLY A 138 1.32 16.61 -2.37
CA GLY A 138 2.70 17.08 -2.23
C GLY A 138 2.94 18.47 -2.83
N PRO A 139 2.66 18.70 -4.13
CA PRO A 139 2.72 20.02 -4.76
C PRO A 139 1.83 21.08 -4.10
N LEU A 140 0.65 20.71 -3.60
CA LEU A 140 -0.23 21.64 -2.88
C LEU A 140 0.40 22.07 -1.54
N LEU A 141 0.90 21.12 -0.74
CA LEU A 141 1.63 21.41 0.50
C LEU A 141 2.88 22.24 0.24
N LYS A 142 3.61 21.96 -0.85
CA LYS A 142 4.77 22.75 -1.24
C LYS A 142 4.39 24.21 -1.50
N LYS A 143 3.33 24.45 -2.28
CA LYS A 143 2.84 25.81 -2.56
C LYS A 143 2.46 26.57 -1.28
N VAL A 144 1.77 25.89 -0.35
CA VAL A 144 1.36 26.48 0.94
C VAL A 144 2.59 26.82 1.80
N THR A 145 3.60 25.96 1.79
CA THR A 145 4.87 26.16 2.52
C THR A 145 5.67 27.31 1.91
N ASP A 146 5.81 27.35 0.59
CA ASP A 146 6.49 28.43 -0.14
C ASP A 146 5.80 29.80 0.10
N ALA A 147 4.48 29.81 0.33
CA ALA A 147 3.70 31.00 0.65
C ALA A 147 3.80 31.43 2.13
N GLY A 148 4.51 30.68 2.98
CA GLY A 148 4.70 31.02 4.40
C GLY A 148 3.43 30.94 5.25
N VAL A 149 2.44 30.14 4.83
CA VAL A 149 1.18 29.98 5.57
C VAL A 149 1.47 29.26 6.89
N ARG A 150 1.07 29.87 8.01
CA ARG A 150 1.24 29.31 9.34
C ARG A 150 0.11 28.36 9.72
N ASN A 151 0.35 27.49 10.70
CA ASN A 151 -0.62 26.52 11.24
C ASN A 151 -1.08 25.45 10.23
N VAL A 152 -0.25 25.16 9.23
CA VAL A 152 -0.45 24.05 8.27
C VAL A 152 0.81 23.17 8.31
N ALA A 153 0.68 21.89 7.96
CA ALA A 153 1.83 21.00 7.80
C ALA A 153 2.82 21.58 6.76
N GLU A 154 4.10 21.58 7.10
CA GLU A 154 5.14 22.12 6.21
C GLU A 154 5.71 21.02 5.33
N TYR A 155 5.79 21.29 4.04
CA TYR A 155 6.29 20.37 3.03
C TYR A 155 7.76 20.00 3.28
N TYR A 156 8.07 18.70 3.22
CA TYR A 156 9.45 18.20 3.22
C TYR A 156 9.81 17.55 1.88
N TYR A 157 9.04 16.55 1.48
CA TYR A 157 9.27 15.74 0.29
C TYR A 157 7.98 15.07 -0.17
N HIS A 158 7.86 14.75 -1.46
CA HIS A 158 6.81 13.87 -1.94
C HIS A 158 7.32 13.01 -3.10
N GLU A 159 6.71 11.83 -3.23
CA GLU A 159 6.94 10.93 -4.35
C GLU A 159 5.62 10.26 -4.76
N THR A 160 5.40 10.16 -6.07
CA THR A 160 4.30 9.39 -6.66
C THR A 160 4.86 8.09 -7.23
N ILE A 161 4.42 6.97 -6.68
CA ILE A 161 4.80 5.63 -7.12
C ILE A 161 3.70 5.08 -7.99
N LEU A 162 4.03 4.88 -9.26
CA LEU A 162 3.14 4.28 -10.23
C LEU A 162 3.15 2.76 -10.04
N MET A 163 2.03 2.22 -9.55
CA MET A 163 1.82 0.79 -9.52
C MET A 163 1.35 0.32 -10.91
N SER A 164 2.05 -0.66 -11.47
CA SER A 164 1.57 -1.33 -12.66
C SER A 164 0.33 -2.16 -12.33
N ARG A 165 -0.61 -2.26 -13.27
CA ARG A 165 -1.80 -3.12 -13.16
C ARG A 165 -1.43 -4.58 -12.81
N ASP A 166 -0.22 -4.96 -13.23
CA ASP A 166 0.42 -6.25 -13.04
C ASP A 166 0.92 -6.54 -11.62
N SER A 167 1.03 -5.53 -10.76
CA SER A 167 1.58 -5.65 -9.41
C SER A 167 0.58 -6.14 -8.36
N PHE A 168 -0.72 -6.23 -8.70
CA PHE A 168 -1.78 -6.67 -7.81
C PHE A 168 -2.07 -8.17 -7.87
N LEU A 169 -1.55 -8.86 -8.89
CA LEU A 169 -1.83 -10.27 -9.13
C LEU A 169 -0.57 -11.08 -8.82
N VAL A 170 -0.68 -11.93 -7.79
CA VAL A 170 0.34 -12.88 -7.30
C VAL A 170 1.04 -13.54 -8.49
N SER A 171 2.29 -13.17 -8.77
CA SER A 171 3.13 -13.73 -9.85
C SER A 171 2.54 -13.76 -11.28
N ARG A 172 3.37 -13.96 -12.30
CA ARG A 172 2.91 -14.16 -13.70
C ARG A 172 2.17 -15.51 -13.86
N GLN A 173 2.48 -16.48 -13.00
CA GLN A 173 1.89 -17.82 -12.98
C GLN A 173 0.49 -17.83 -12.37
N ALA A 174 0.28 -17.24 -11.18
CA ALA A 174 -1.07 -17.18 -10.62
C ALA A 174 -1.99 -16.24 -11.42
N ARG A 175 -1.44 -15.28 -12.17
CA ARG A 175 -2.16 -14.52 -13.22
C ARG A 175 -2.79 -15.39 -14.29
N ARG A 176 -2.09 -16.41 -14.78
CA ARG A 176 -2.66 -17.34 -15.76
C ARG A 176 -3.86 -18.07 -15.16
N CYS A 177 -3.76 -18.51 -13.91
CA CYS A 177 -4.86 -19.11 -13.16
C CYS A 177 -6.03 -18.13 -12.90
N LEU A 178 -5.75 -16.86 -12.59
CA LEU A 178 -6.77 -15.83 -12.37
C LEU A 178 -7.46 -15.42 -13.68
N ASN A 179 -6.73 -15.31 -14.79
CA ASN A 179 -7.27 -14.89 -16.10
C ASN A 179 -8.19 -15.94 -16.73
N GLU A 180 -7.89 -17.24 -16.57
CA GLU A 180 -8.79 -18.33 -16.97
C GLU A 180 -10.07 -18.38 -16.08
N ALA A 181 -10.03 -17.71 -14.93
CA ALA A 181 -11.03 -17.77 -13.87
C ALA A 181 -11.87 -16.49 -13.68
N LEU A 182 -11.88 -15.50 -14.59
CA LEU A 182 -12.66 -14.28 -14.41
C LEU A 182 -14.14 -14.47 -14.78
N ALA A 183 -15.05 -14.29 -13.82
CA ALA A 183 -16.45 -13.91 -14.05
C ALA A 183 -17.01 -13.26 -12.77
N ILE A 184 -16.71 -11.97 -12.59
CA ILE A 184 -17.65 -11.05 -11.95
C ILE A 184 -17.59 -9.76 -12.77
N PRO A 185 -18.68 -9.36 -13.46
CA PRO A 185 -18.76 -8.03 -14.03
C PRO A 185 -19.04 -7.06 -12.87
N HIS A 186 -17.98 -6.44 -12.34
CA HIS A 186 -18.11 -5.13 -11.68
C HIS A 186 -17.45 -4.10 -12.60
N PRO A 187 -17.99 -2.87 -12.67
CA PRO A 187 -17.70 -1.94 -13.75
C PRO A 187 -16.19 -1.75 -13.84
N ALA A 188 -15.67 -2.03 -15.04
CA ALA A 188 -14.27 -2.13 -15.40
C ALA A 188 -13.48 -0.80 -15.28
N SER A 189 -14.01 0.18 -14.54
CA SER A 189 -13.48 1.52 -14.37
C SER A 189 -12.75 1.77 -13.04
N PHE A 190 -12.83 0.87 -12.05
CA PHE A 190 -12.16 1.08 -10.74
C PHE A 190 -10.73 0.54 -10.65
N LEU A 191 -10.29 -0.29 -11.60
CA LEU A 191 -8.93 -0.88 -11.66
C LEU A 191 -7.96 -0.05 -12.50
N ILE A 192 -8.30 1.19 -12.82
CA ILE A 192 -7.54 2.06 -13.72
C ILE A 192 -7.43 3.42 -13.02
N SER A 193 -6.20 3.92 -12.86
CA SER A 193 -5.90 5.25 -12.31
C SER A 193 -5.88 5.41 -10.78
N VAL A 194 -5.23 4.51 -10.04
CA VAL A 194 -4.83 4.82 -8.65
C VAL A 194 -3.31 4.89 -8.53
N CYS A 195 -2.82 5.99 -7.97
CA CYS A 195 -1.41 6.23 -7.63
C CYS A 195 -1.22 6.00 -6.14
N TYR A 196 -0.06 5.45 -5.82
CA TYR A 196 0.43 5.39 -4.45
C TYR A 196 1.31 6.62 -4.22
N ARG A 197 1.06 7.39 -3.17
CA ARG A 197 1.79 8.63 -2.90
C ARG A 197 2.31 8.66 -1.48
N VAL A 198 3.61 8.91 -1.37
CA VAL A 198 4.28 9.15 -0.10
C VAL A 198 4.52 10.64 0.01
N VAL A 199 4.00 11.27 1.06
CA VAL A 199 4.24 12.67 1.38
C VAL A 199 4.90 12.74 2.75
N ILE A 200 6.02 13.43 2.81
CA ILE A 200 6.77 13.69 4.04
C ILE A 200 6.59 15.17 4.38
N PHE A 201 6.21 15.45 5.61
CA PHE A 201 5.98 16.82 6.08
C PHE A 201 6.35 16.96 7.56
N TYR A 202 6.56 18.19 8.00
CA TYR A 202 6.66 18.52 9.42
C TYR A 202 5.28 18.71 10.04
N ILE A 203 5.16 18.31 11.31
CA ILE A 203 4.01 18.63 12.14
C ILE A 203 4.38 19.78 13.07
N LEU A 204 3.68 20.90 12.91
CA LEU A 204 3.49 21.87 13.98
C LEU A 204 2.21 21.47 14.74
N THR A 205 2.40 20.67 15.80
CA THR A 205 1.49 20.40 16.93
C THR A 205 0.07 19.84 16.68
N PHE A 206 -0.45 19.68 15.46
CA PHE A 206 -1.91 19.51 15.25
C PHE A 206 -2.48 18.11 14.89
N LEU A 207 -1.70 17.03 14.87
CA LEU A 207 -2.24 15.71 14.49
C LEU A 207 -2.75 14.83 15.64
N TYR A 208 -2.68 15.28 16.90
CA TYR A 208 -3.32 14.56 18.02
C TYR A 208 -4.86 14.63 18.00
N GLY A 209 -5.48 15.29 17.01
CA GLY A 209 -6.94 15.52 16.95
C GLY A 209 -7.69 14.95 15.74
N PHE A 210 -7.12 14.05 14.92
CA PHE A 210 -7.74 13.59 13.65
C PHE A 210 -7.93 12.08 13.49
#